data_AF-A0A921H878-F1
#
_entry.id   AF-A0A921H878-F1
#
_cell.length_a   1.000
_cell.length_b   1.000
_cell.length_c   1.000
_cell.angle_alpha   90.00
_cell.angle_beta   90.00
_cell.angle_gamma   90.00
#
_symmetry.space_group_name_H-M   'P 1'
#
loop_
_entity.id
_entity.type
_entity.pdbx_description
1 polymer ?
#
loop_
_entity_poly.entity_id
_entity_poly.type
_entity_poly.pdbx_seq_one_letter_code
_entity_poly.pdbx_strand_id
1 'polypeptide(L)'
;MNKIDLKDILQESLTDDNQDYLSILGDEKEMLNDHTDIPDTLPILPLRNTVLFPGVIIPINIGREKSLKLIRYVYKSSVPFGVIAQRDTNTENPKLEDLYTIGTVATV
;
A
#
# COMPACT_ATOMS: atom_id res chain seq x y z
N MET A 1 -50.11 15.52 12.25
CA MET A 1 -49.05 15.12 11.30
C MET A 1 -47.73 15.33 12.04
N ASN A 2 -47.24 14.31 12.74
CA ASN A 2 -46.00 14.44 13.52
C ASN A 2 -44.83 14.53 12.54
N LYS A 3 -44.08 15.62 12.62
CA LYS A 3 -42.79 15.74 11.93
C LYS A 3 -41.85 14.74 12.59
N ILE A 4 -41.44 13.74 11.83
CA ILE A 4 -40.34 12.86 12.21
C ILE A 4 -39.08 13.73 12.09
N ASP A 5 -38.48 14.08 13.21
CA ASP A 5 -37.23 14.84 13.23
C ASP A 5 -36.10 13.86 12.90
N LEU A 6 -35.44 14.08 11.75
CA LEU A 6 -34.38 13.20 11.26
C LEU A 6 -33.21 13.09 12.26
N LYS A 7 -33.07 14.06 13.16
CA LYS A 7 -32.02 14.07 14.20
C LYS A 7 -32.24 13.01 15.27
N ASP A 8 -33.50 12.70 15.60
CA ASP A 8 -33.81 11.71 16.63
C ASP A 8 -33.54 10.28 16.13
N ILE A 9 -33.83 10.01 14.86
CA ILE A 9 -33.51 8.72 14.20
C ILE A 9 -31.99 8.51 14.09
N LEU A 10 -31.24 9.57 13.82
CA LEU A 10 -29.79 9.50 13.73
C LEU A 10 -29.14 9.31 15.11
N GLN A 11 -29.72 9.84 16.19
CA GLN A 11 -29.21 9.64 17.55
C GLN A 11 -29.45 8.24 18.10
N GLU A 12 -30.57 7.58 17.79
CA GLU A 12 -30.81 6.18 18.20
C GLU A 12 -29.83 5.19 17.55
N SER A 13 -29.34 5.48 16.34
CA SER A 13 -28.32 4.64 15.68
C SER A 13 -26.91 4.75 16.28
N LEU A 14 -26.68 5.68 17.22
CA LEU A 14 -25.40 5.91 17.88
C LEU A 14 -25.33 5.32 19.30
N THR A 15 -26.40 4.70 19.79
CA THR A 15 -26.48 4.18 21.16
C THR A 15 -26.66 2.67 21.25
N ASP A 16 -26.37 1.91 20.19
CA ASP A 16 -26.38 0.44 20.28
C ASP A 16 -24.97 -0.10 20.51
N ASP A 17 -24.83 -0.84 21.61
CA ASP A 17 -23.62 -1.42 22.18
C ASP A 17 -22.87 -2.33 21.18
N ASN A 18 -21.92 -1.78 20.44
CA ASN A 18 -20.82 -2.56 19.85
C ASN A 18 -19.49 -1.82 20.05
N GLN A 19 -18.85 -2.10 21.19
CA GLN A 19 -17.45 -1.73 21.48
C GLN A 19 -16.43 -2.58 20.71
N ASP A 20 -16.79 -3.13 19.54
CA ASP A 20 -15.90 -3.94 18.69
C ASP A 20 -15.85 -3.45 17.24
N TYR A 21 -16.05 -2.15 17.01
CA TYR A 21 -15.52 -1.54 15.80
C TYR A 21 -14.03 -1.31 16.02
N LEU A 22 -13.20 -2.21 15.49
CA LEU A 22 -11.79 -1.91 15.23
C LEU A 22 -11.74 -0.54 14.54
N SER A 23 -11.11 0.45 15.19
CA SER A 23 -10.74 1.71 14.55
C SER A 23 -9.79 1.41 13.40
N ILE A 24 -10.36 1.06 12.24
CA ILE A 24 -9.67 1.06 10.95
C ILE A 24 -9.39 2.52 10.53
N LEU A 25 -10.02 3.48 11.21
CA LEU A 25 -9.67 4.90 11.22
C LEU A 25 -8.50 5.15 12.19
N GLY A 26 -7.39 4.43 12.04
CA GLY A 26 -6.11 5.04 12.43
C GLY A 26 -5.96 6.30 11.58
N ASP A 27 -5.71 7.44 12.22
CA ASP A 27 -5.72 8.77 11.61
C ASP A 27 -5.23 8.74 10.16
N GLU A 28 -6.16 8.84 9.22
CA GLU A 28 -5.87 8.83 7.78
C GLU A 28 -4.86 9.94 7.43
N LYS A 29 -4.84 11.00 8.23
CA LYS A 29 -3.85 12.08 8.16
C LYS A 29 -2.46 11.69 8.64
N GLU A 30 -2.28 10.77 9.60
CA GLU A 30 -0.95 10.29 10.00
C GLU A 30 -0.34 9.37 8.93
N MET A 31 -1.15 8.53 8.27
CA MET A 31 -0.70 7.65 7.18
C MET A 31 -0.32 8.42 5.90
N LEU A 32 -0.91 9.60 5.66
CA LEU A 32 -0.61 10.47 4.51
C LEU A 32 0.50 11.50 4.79
N ASN A 33 0.88 11.71 6.05
CA ASN A 33 1.85 12.74 6.45
C ASN A 33 3.28 12.22 6.62
N ASP A 34 3.61 11.07 6.06
CA ASP A 34 5.03 10.76 5.86
C ASP A 34 5.47 11.57 4.65
N HIS A 35 5.92 12.81 4.89
CA HIS A 35 6.87 13.49 4.01
C HIS A 35 8.17 12.66 4.02
N THR A 36 8.10 11.44 3.49
CA THR A 36 9.26 10.63 3.23
C THR A 36 10.06 11.41 2.21
N ASP A 37 11.31 11.71 2.53
CA ASP A 37 12.29 12.21 1.57
C ASP A 37 12.49 11.12 0.51
N ILE A 38 11.56 11.05 -0.45
CA ILE A 38 11.60 10.12 -1.56
C ILE A 38 12.67 10.66 -2.51
N PRO A 39 13.77 9.93 -2.74
CA PRO A 39 14.81 10.37 -3.65
C PRO A 39 14.29 10.43 -5.10
N ASP A 40 14.91 11.28 -5.92
CA ASP A 40 14.60 11.42 -7.35
C ASP A 40 14.66 10.09 -8.12
N THR A 41 15.45 9.14 -7.61
CA THR A 41 15.60 7.81 -8.20
C THR A 41 15.36 6.72 -7.17
N LEU A 42 14.50 5.77 -7.51
CA LEU A 42 14.19 4.61 -6.69
C LEU A 42 14.61 3.30 -7.38
N PRO A 43 15.16 2.33 -6.62
CA PRO A 43 15.27 0.97 -7.12
C PRO A 43 13.86 0.37 -7.28
N ILE A 44 13.62 -0.34 -8.39
CA ILE A 44 12.30 -0.89 -8.71
C ILE A 44 12.27 -2.40 -8.53
N LEU A 45 11.31 -2.89 -7.75
CA LEU A 45 10.94 -4.30 -7.63
C LEU A 45 9.71 -4.61 -8.51
N PRO A 46 9.87 -5.37 -9.59
CA PRO A 46 8.75 -5.86 -10.38
C PRO A 46 7.96 -6.95 -9.62
N LEU A 47 6.66 -6.77 -9.47
CA LEU A 47 5.76 -7.81 -8.96
C LEU A 47 5.06 -8.56 -10.09
N ARG A 48 4.86 -9.85 -9.86
CA ARG A 48 4.09 -10.74 -10.73
C ARG A 48 2.82 -11.16 -10.00
N ASN A 49 1.70 -11.19 -10.71
CA ASN A 49 0.39 -11.66 -10.21
C ASN A 49 -0.18 -10.86 -9.01
N THR A 50 0.45 -9.74 -8.65
CA THR A 50 0.06 -8.94 -7.47
C THR A 50 0.28 -7.46 -7.73
N VAL A 51 -0.63 -6.63 -7.21
CA VAL A 51 -0.51 -5.18 -7.13
C VAL A 51 -0.48 -4.81 -5.65
N LEU A 52 0.45 -3.93 -5.26
CA LEU A 52 0.57 -3.43 -3.90
C LEU A 52 -0.10 -2.04 -3.82
N PHE A 53 -0.93 -1.84 -2.80
CA PHE A 53 -1.53 -0.54 -2.49
C PHE A 53 -0.88 0.09 -1.25
N PRO A 54 -0.90 1.43 -1.12
CA PRO A 54 -0.47 2.10 0.10
C PRO A 54 -1.20 1.58 1.34
N GLY A 55 -0.49 1.50 2.48
CA GLY A 55 -1.03 1.01 3.75
C GLY A 55 -1.17 -0.51 3.88
N VAL A 56 -0.84 -1.28 2.84
CA VAL A 56 -0.94 -2.74 2.85
C VAL A 56 0.41 -3.40 3.21
N ILE A 57 0.39 -4.32 4.17
CA ILE A 57 1.54 -5.15 4.56
C ILE A 57 1.32 -6.57 4.04
N ILE A 58 2.24 -7.07 3.19
CA ILE A 58 2.19 -8.45 2.65
C ILE A 58 3.55 -9.15 2.73
N PRO A 59 3.58 -10.46 3.01
CA PRO A 59 4.79 -11.26 2.82
C PRO A 59 5.04 -11.51 1.32
N ILE A 60 6.27 -11.28 0.85
CA ILE A 60 6.66 -11.46 -0.56
C ILE A 60 7.77 -12.50 -0.68
N ASN A 61 7.56 -13.50 -1.53
CA ASN A 61 8.57 -14.50 -1.86
C ASN A 61 9.47 -14.00 -3.01
N ILE A 62 10.77 -13.87 -2.74
CA ILE A 62 11.74 -13.37 -3.72
C ILE A 62 12.55 -14.54 -4.29
N GLY A 63 12.36 -14.85 -5.57
CA GLY A 63 13.07 -15.95 -6.25
C GLY A 63 14.18 -15.52 -7.21
N ARG A 64 14.11 -14.31 -7.79
CA ARG A 64 15.07 -13.85 -8.80
C ARG A 64 16.28 -13.21 -8.12
N GLU A 65 17.50 -13.56 -8.56
CA GLU A 65 18.73 -13.00 -7.98
C GLU A 65 18.75 -11.46 -8.00
N LYS A 66 18.28 -10.83 -9.08
CA LYS A 66 18.23 -9.37 -9.21
C LYS A 66 17.34 -8.74 -8.14
N SER A 67 16.16 -9.30 -7.92
CA SER A 67 15.22 -8.86 -6.88
C SER A 67 15.81 -9.07 -5.48
N LEU A 68 16.50 -10.18 -5.24
CA LEU A 68 17.16 -10.44 -3.96
C LEU A 68 18.30 -9.44 -3.68
N LYS A 69 19.10 -9.10 -4.69
CA LYS A 69 20.15 -8.08 -4.59
C LYS A 69 19.55 -6.71 -4.25
N LEU A 70 18.46 -6.33 -4.92
CA LEU A 70 17.73 -5.10 -4.63
C LEU A 70 17.27 -5.06 -3.17
N ILE A 71 16.62 -6.11 -2.69
CA ILE A 71 16.06 -6.13 -1.34
C ILE A 71 17.15 -6.14 -0.28
N ARG A 72 18.28 -6.82 -0.51
CA ARG A 72 19.45 -6.71 0.38
C ARG A 72 20.03 -5.31 0.45
N TYR A 73 20.08 -4.60 -0.68
CA TYR A 73 20.53 -3.21 -0.74
C TYR A 73 19.58 -2.30 0.04
N VAL A 74 18.28 -2.38 -0.25
CA VAL A 74 17.20 -1.64 0.42
C VAL A 74 17.24 -1.86 1.93
N TYR A 75 17.32 -3.12 2.38
CA TYR A 75 17.37 -3.48 3.79
C TYR A 75 18.62 -2.94 4.50
N LYS A 76 19.79 -2.97 3.84
CA LYS A 76 21.04 -2.49 4.43
C LYS A 76 21.09 -0.95 4.52
N SER A 77 20.51 -0.28 3.55
CA SER A 77 20.57 1.18 3.42
C SER A 77 19.36 1.89 4.02
N SER A 78 18.33 1.15 4.48
CA SER A 78 17.06 1.70 4.99
C SER A 78 16.44 2.76 4.08
N VAL A 79 16.53 2.52 2.76
CA VAL A 79 16.00 3.43 1.73
C VAL A 79 14.66 2.93 1.21
N PRO A 80 13.75 3.80 0.78
CA PRO A 80 12.53 3.38 0.11
C PRO A 80 12.84 2.75 -1.26
N PHE A 81 11.90 1.96 -1.77
CA PHE A 81 11.95 1.38 -3.11
C PHE A 81 10.59 1.42 -3.79
N GLY A 82 10.59 1.38 -5.12
CA GLY A 82 9.36 1.34 -5.91
C GLY A 82 8.93 -0.09 -6.20
N VAL A 83 7.62 -0.32 -6.11
CA VAL A 83 6.98 -1.60 -6.42
C VAL A 83 6.06 -1.39 -7.60
N ILE A 84 6.30 -2.11 -8.70
CA ILE A 84 5.57 -1.93 -9.95
C ILE A 84 5.10 -3.28 -10.48
N ALA A 85 3.84 -3.34 -10.90
CA ALA A 85 3.31 -4.54 -11.53
C ALA A 85 3.89 -4.75 -12.95
N GLN A 86 4.11 -6.01 -13.32
CA GLN A 86 4.44 -6.40 -14.70
C GLN A 86 3.17 -6.48 -15.55
N ARG A 87 3.30 -6.15 -16.84
CA ARG A 87 2.22 -6.28 -17.84
C ARG A 87 1.96 -7.74 -18.19
N ASP A 88 3.02 -8.48 -18.51
CA ASP A 88 2.98 -9.92 -18.74
C ASP A 88 3.64 -10.65 -17.57
N THR A 89 2.92 -11.59 -16.99
CA THR A 89 3.36 -12.37 -15.84
C THR A 89 4.32 -13.50 -16.24
N ASN A 90 4.38 -13.86 -17.51
CA ASN A 90 5.29 -14.89 -18.03
C ASN A 90 6.71 -14.36 -18.27
N THR A 91 6.89 -13.04 -18.29
CA THR A 91 8.20 -12.44 -18.51
C THR A 91 9.11 -12.63 -17.30
N GLU A 92 10.20 -13.39 -17.48
CA GLU A 92 11.13 -13.72 -16.41
C GLU A 92 12.09 -12.57 -16.07
N ASN A 93 12.48 -11.79 -17.07
CA ASN A 93 13.39 -10.66 -16.93
C ASN A 93 12.73 -9.41 -17.53
N PRO A 94 11.76 -8.79 -16.82
CA PRO A 94 11.03 -7.64 -17.34
C PRO A 94 11.99 -6.47 -17.58
N LYS A 95 11.83 -5.84 -18.72
CA LYS A 95 12.41 -4.55 -19.05
C LYS A 95 11.42 -3.43 -18.68
N LEU A 96 11.86 -2.19 -18.82
CA LEU A 96 11.06 -1.02 -18.46
C LEU A 96 9.74 -0.94 -19.24
N GLU A 97 9.73 -1.38 -20.49
CA GLU A 97 8.54 -1.47 -21.36
C GLU A 97 7.52 -2.53 -20.89
N ASP A 98 7.99 -3.55 -20.18
CA ASP A 98 7.15 -4.64 -19.64
C ASP A 98 6.46 -4.25 -18.32
N LEU A 99 6.75 -3.06 -17.80
CA LEU A 99 6.21 -2.56 -16.54
C LEU A 99 5.09 -1.55 -16.79
N TYR A 100 4.19 -1.44 -15.82
CA TYR A 100 3.31 -0.28 -15.74
C TYR A 100 4.08 0.96 -15.31
N THR A 101 3.55 2.14 -15.63
CA THR A 101 4.19 3.43 -15.28
C THR A 101 3.77 3.95 -13.90
N ILE A 102 2.77 3.31 -13.29
CA ILE A 102 2.25 3.65 -11.97
C ILE A 102 2.49 2.47 -11.05
N GLY A 103 2.91 2.76 -9.82
CA GLY A 103 3.17 1.78 -8.78
C GLY A 103 3.13 2.43 -7.40
N THR A 104 3.71 1.73 -6.43
CA THR A 104 3.63 2.09 -5.01
C THR A 104 5.03 2.17 -4.42
N VAL A 105 5.29 3.21 -3.64
CA VAL A 105 6.53 3.31 -2.84
C VAL A 105 6.38 2.44 -1.59
N ALA A 106 7.40 1.66 -1.27
CA ALA A 106 7.42 0.73 -0.16
C ALA A 106 8.74 0.80 0.63
N THR A 107 8.69 0.29 1.85
CA THR A 107 9.81 0.11 2.76
C THR A 107 9.86 -1.35 3.23
N VAL A 108 11.01 -1.82 3.71
CA VAL A 108 11.20 -3.18 4.25
C VAL A 108 11.15 -3.14 5.76
#